data_AF-A0A2V8XVI7-F1
#
_entry.id   AF-A0A2V8XVI7-F1
#
_cell.length_a   1.000
_cell.length_b   1.000
_cell.length_c   1.000
_cell.angle_alpha   90.00
_cell.angle_beta   90.00
_cell.angle_gamma   90.00
#
_symmetry.space_group_name_H-M   'P 1'
#
loop_
_entity.id
_entity.type
_entity.pdbx_description
1 polymer ?
#
loop_
_entity_poly.entity_id
_entity_poly.type
_entity_poly.pdbx_seq_one_letter_code
_entity_poly.pdbx_strand_id
1 'polypeptide(L)'
;MSISSTSTNPPLVCWNCHERTLGTHFCPSCGKLLQLPQRIDYFALFEMPRKLWIEMNGLEQKFLQLSWKLHPDNFVNATEQERELSLKRSSELNDAYRTLRDPVSRVEYLLAIEGERKEGEKKQQAPPELLEEVFELNESLDELREAKAAGEDLAELKAGLESAEKNFQEKLGEVDKQLQAAAHKWDAALQGDAATRKKIMARLNELLNRRSYIRNLVTNVAKELAEV
;
A
#
# COMPACT_ATOMS: atom_id res chain seq x y z
N MET A 1 -9.57 -31.35 3.61
CA MET A 1 -9.04 -31.15 2.24
C MET A 1 -9.07 -29.66 1.97
N SER A 2 -7.93 -29.00 2.13
CA SER A 2 -7.80 -27.55 2.18
C SER A 2 -7.66 -27.00 0.76
N ILE A 3 -8.70 -26.35 0.25
CA ILE A 3 -8.65 -25.63 -1.03
C ILE A 3 -7.97 -24.29 -0.73
N SER A 4 -6.65 -24.24 -0.92
CA SER A 4 -5.90 -22.98 -0.91
C SER A 4 -6.46 -22.07 -2.00
N SER A 5 -6.94 -20.89 -1.63
CA SER A 5 -7.25 -19.80 -2.56
C SER A 5 -5.94 -19.19 -3.06
N THR A 6 -5.21 -19.98 -3.84
CA THR A 6 -4.09 -19.52 -4.66
C THR A 6 -4.66 -18.60 -5.72
N SER A 7 -4.03 -17.45 -5.93
CA SER A 7 -4.17 -16.69 -7.18
C SER A 7 -3.96 -17.67 -8.34
N THR A 8 -5.05 -18.10 -8.98
CA THR A 8 -4.97 -19.04 -10.10
C THR A 8 -4.45 -18.25 -11.29
N ASN A 9 -3.13 -18.22 -11.46
CA ASN A 9 -2.54 -17.67 -12.68
C ASN A 9 -3.14 -18.42 -13.87
N PRO A 10 -3.70 -17.70 -14.86
CA PRO A 10 -4.21 -18.35 -16.06
C PRO A 10 -3.06 -19.13 -16.70
N PRO A 11 -3.33 -20.33 -17.25
CA PRO A 11 -2.30 -21.14 -17.85
C PRO A 11 -1.61 -20.38 -18.98
N LEU A 12 -0.29 -20.32 -18.90
CA LEU A 12 0.57 -19.64 -19.87
C LEU A 12 1.09 -20.65 -20.89
N VAL A 13 1.43 -20.17 -22.09
CA VAL A 13 2.17 -20.94 -23.07
C VAL A 13 3.59 -20.40 -23.10
N CYS A 14 4.59 -21.28 -22.94
CA CYS A 14 5.98 -20.86 -22.95
C CYS A 14 6.37 -20.36 -24.34
N TRP A 15 6.94 -19.15 -24.44
CA TRP A 15 7.40 -18.57 -25.70
C TRP A 15 8.54 -19.36 -26.36
N ASN A 16 9.30 -20.14 -25.58
CA ASN A 16 10.45 -20.89 -26.07
C ASN A 16 10.11 -22.34 -26.45
N CYS A 17 9.38 -23.08 -25.61
CA CYS A 17 9.08 -24.51 -25.84
C CYS A 17 7.63 -24.82 -26.18
N HIS A 18 6.76 -23.81 -26.19
CA HIS A 18 5.32 -23.91 -26.50
C HIS A 18 4.51 -24.84 -25.57
N GLU A 19 5.12 -25.35 -24.51
CA GLU A 19 4.43 -26.14 -23.49
C GLU A 19 3.53 -25.25 -22.62
N ARG A 20 2.39 -25.83 -22.21
CA ARG A 20 1.45 -25.16 -21.30
C ARG A 20 1.98 -25.25 -19.87
N THR A 21 2.03 -24.11 -19.18
CA THR A 21 2.63 -24.01 -17.85
C THR A 21 1.78 -23.20 -16.87
N LEU A 22 1.88 -23.57 -15.59
CA LEU A 22 1.36 -22.81 -14.45
C LEU A 22 2.49 -22.11 -13.67
N GLY A 23 3.71 -22.12 -14.20
CA GLY A 23 4.88 -21.50 -13.57
C GLY A 23 4.76 -19.97 -13.46
N THR A 24 5.30 -19.41 -12.39
CA THR A 24 5.24 -17.97 -12.10
C THR A 24 6.40 -17.20 -12.72
N HIS A 25 7.61 -17.75 -12.71
CA HIS A 25 8.80 -17.03 -13.20
C HIS A 25 9.52 -17.80 -14.31
N PHE A 26 9.67 -19.11 -14.16
CA PHE A 26 10.42 -19.96 -15.08
C PHE A 26 9.55 -21.08 -15.63
N CYS A 27 9.81 -21.48 -16.87
CA CYS A 27 9.16 -22.62 -17.49
C CYS A 27 9.65 -23.93 -16.84
N PRO A 28 8.78 -24.77 -16.27
CA PRO A 28 9.18 -26.07 -15.71
C PRO A 28 9.81 -27.00 -16.75
N SER A 29 9.40 -26.89 -18.01
CA SER A 29 9.82 -27.81 -19.07
C SER A 29 11.18 -27.47 -19.69
N CYS A 30 11.50 -26.18 -19.83
CA CYS A 30 12.74 -25.74 -20.51
C CYS A 30 13.60 -24.77 -19.69
N GLY A 31 13.19 -24.41 -18.47
CA GLY A 31 13.92 -23.52 -17.58
C GLY A 31 13.95 -22.04 -17.98
N LYS A 32 13.38 -21.67 -19.13
CA LYS A 32 13.40 -20.29 -19.65
C LYS A 32 12.50 -19.37 -18.85
N LEU A 33 12.94 -18.12 -18.71
CA LEU A 33 12.18 -17.06 -18.03
C LEU A 33 10.86 -16.81 -18.78
N LEU A 34 9.74 -16.86 -18.07
CA LEU A 34 8.41 -16.74 -18.65
C LEU A 34 8.04 -15.27 -18.91
N GLN A 35 7.36 -15.06 -20.02
CA GLN A 35 6.68 -13.81 -20.30
C GLN A 35 5.33 -13.81 -19.60
N LEU A 36 5.27 -13.20 -18.40
CA LEU A 36 4.00 -13.01 -17.69
C LEU A 36 3.16 -11.93 -18.36
N PRO A 37 1.83 -11.99 -18.21
CA PRO A 37 0.92 -10.92 -18.61
C PRO A 37 1.36 -9.56 -18.06
N GLN A 38 1.04 -8.48 -18.76
CA GLN A 38 1.45 -7.13 -18.34
C GLN A 38 0.89 -6.69 -16.98
N ARG A 39 -0.14 -7.37 -16.47
CA ARG A 39 -0.78 -7.07 -15.18
C ARG A 39 -0.86 -8.32 -14.29
N ILE A 40 0.28 -8.90 -13.96
CA ILE A 40 0.34 -9.84 -12.83
C ILE A 40 0.26 -9.02 -11.52
N ASP A 41 -0.55 -9.47 -10.57
CA ASP A 41 -0.58 -8.80 -9.27
C ASP A 41 0.66 -9.14 -8.42
N TYR A 42 1.04 -8.26 -7.49
CA TYR A 42 2.25 -8.38 -6.69
C TYR A 42 2.21 -9.59 -5.75
N PHE A 43 1.04 -10.00 -5.27
CA PHE A 43 0.93 -11.20 -4.46
C PHE A 43 1.25 -12.45 -5.31
N ALA A 44 0.73 -12.51 -6.54
CA ALA A 44 1.05 -13.56 -7.49
C ALA A 44 2.53 -13.55 -7.90
N LEU A 45 3.15 -12.37 -8.08
CA LEU A 45 4.59 -12.25 -8.34
C LEU A 45 5.44 -12.82 -7.21
N PHE A 46 4.98 -12.69 -5.96
CA PHE A 46 5.63 -13.30 -4.79
C PHE A 46 5.19 -14.74 -4.52
N GLU A 47 4.29 -15.31 -5.33
CA GLU A 47 3.67 -16.62 -5.09
C GLU A 47 2.98 -16.71 -3.72
N MET A 48 2.40 -15.59 -3.28
CA MET A 48 1.75 -15.43 -1.99
C MET A 48 0.24 -15.25 -2.14
N PRO A 49 -0.57 -15.66 -1.15
CA PRO A 49 -1.98 -15.30 -1.12
C PRO A 49 -2.13 -13.78 -0.95
N ARG A 50 -3.28 -13.24 -1.37
CA ARG A 50 -3.66 -11.82 -1.21
C ARG A 50 -3.99 -11.45 0.24
N LYS A 51 -3.08 -11.78 1.16
CA LYS A 51 -3.17 -11.47 2.58
C LYS A 51 -2.63 -10.07 2.85
N LEU A 52 -3.32 -9.34 3.71
CA LEU A 52 -2.89 -8.05 4.22
C LEU A 52 -2.01 -8.22 5.47
N TRP A 53 -2.10 -9.33 6.21
CA TRP A 53 -1.11 -9.67 7.23
C TRP A 53 0.00 -10.53 6.61
N ILE A 54 1.18 -9.93 6.47
CA ILE A 54 2.37 -10.57 5.93
C ILE A 54 3.45 -10.54 7.00
N GLU A 55 4.07 -11.69 7.27
CA GLU A 55 5.26 -11.78 8.11
C GLU A 55 6.46 -11.18 7.37
N MET A 56 7.07 -10.12 7.93
CA MET A 56 8.12 -9.35 7.25
C MET A 56 9.35 -10.18 6.89
N ASN A 57 9.78 -11.05 7.81
CA ASN A 57 10.90 -11.95 7.56
C ASN A 57 10.62 -12.89 6.38
N GLY A 58 9.38 -13.37 6.24
CA GLY A 58 8.98 -14.23 5.14
C GLY A 58 8.98 -13.49 3.79
N LEU A 59 8.49 -12.25 3.77
CA LEU A 59 8.50 -11.41 2.58
C LEU A 59 9.93 -11.08 2.14
N GLU A 60 10.80 -10.70 3.08
CA GLU A 60 12.19 -10.36 2.81
C GLU A 60 12.98 -11.57 2.28
N GLN A 61 12.82 -12.74 2.91
CA GLN A 61 13.45 -13.98 2.42
C GLN A 61 13.01 -14.33 1.00
N LYS A 62 11.71 -14.21 0.71
CA LYS A 62 11.18 -14.46 -0.64
C LYS A 62 11.71 -13.44 -1.64
N PHE A 63 11.79 -12.16 -1.25
CA PHE A 63 12.36 -11.10 -2.07
C PHE A 63 13.83 -11.41 -2.42
N LEU A 64 14.68 -11.71 -1.43
CA LEU A 64 16.08 -12.03 -1.68
C LEU A 64 16.25 -13.26 -2.58
N GLN A 65 15.44 -14.30 -2.37
CA GLN A 65 15.45 -15.50 -3.20
C GLN A 65 15.08 -15.19 -4.65
N LEU A 66 14.03 -14.40 -4.88
CA LEU A 66 13.58 -14.04 -6.23
C LEU A 66 14.54 -13.07 -6.90
N SER A 67 15.04 -12.06 -6.17
CA SER A 67 16.03 -11.10 -6.66
C SER A 67 17.29 -11.81 -7.14
N TRP A 68 17.79 -12.79 -6.38
CA TRP A 68 18.94 -13.58 -6.81
C TRP A 68 18.65 -14.38 -8.08
N LYS A 69 17.47 -15.00 -8.22
CA LYS A 69 17.12 -15.78 -9.41
C LYS A 69 16.90 -14.92 -10.65
N LEU A 70 16.31 -13.73 -10.47
CA LEU A 70 15.85 -12.86 -11.55
C LEU A 70 16.87 -11.78 -11.95
N HIS A 71 17.98 -11.67 -11.21
CA HIS A 71 18.98 -10.62 -11.40
C HIS A 71 19.53 -10.57 -12.85
N PRO A 72 19.63 -9.39 -13.49
CA PRO A 72 20.12 -9.24 -14.87
C PRO A 72 21.50 -9.86 -15.12
N ASP A 73 22.37 -9.86 -14.11
CA ASP A 73 23.72 -10.46 -14.20
C ASP A 73 23.69 -11.96 -14.53
N ASN A 74 22.63 -12.68 -14.13
CA ASN A 74 22.48 -14.09 -14.47
C ASN A 74 22.17 -14.32 -15.96
N PHE A 75 21.76 -13.27 -16.68
CA PHE A 75 21.28 -13.34 -18.06
C PHE A 75 22.20 -12.63 -19.05
N VAL A 76 23.39 -12.19 -18.65
CA VAL A 76 24.35 -11.48 -19.52
C VAL A 76 24.69 -12.27 -20.79
N ASN A 77 24.71 -13.61 -20.72
CA ASN A 77 24.95 -14.48 -21.87
C ASN A 77 23.67 -15.05 -22.50
N ALA A 78 22.49 -14.66 -22.00
CA ALA A 78 21.19 -15.10 -22.52
C ALA A 78 20.80 -14.34 -23.81
N THR A 79 19.68 -14.75 -24.42
CA THR A 79 19.08 -14.04 -25.56
C THR A 79 18.65 -12.62 -25.17
N GLU A 80 18.55 -11.72 -26.14
CA GLU A 80 18.07 -10.33 -25.91
C GLU A 80 16.70 -10.34 -25.22
N GLN A 81 15.78 -11.17 -25.70
CA GLN A 81 14.46 -11.36 -25.09
C GLN A 81 14.54 -11.77 -23.61
N GLU A 82 15.44 -12.69 -23.23
CA GLU A 82 15.62 -13.09 -21.84
C GLU A 82 16.22 -11.99 -20.96
N ARG A 83 17.14 -11.19 -21.49
CA ARG A 83 17.73 -10.05 -20.77
C ARG A 83 16.68 -8.98 -20.49
N GLU A 84 15.87 -8.64 -21.49
CA GLU A 84 14.77 -7.69 -21.34
C GLU A 84 13.74 -8.18 -20.31
N LEU A 85 13.37 -9.46 -20.38
CA LEU A 85 12.47 -10.08 -19.41
C LEU A 85 13.07 -10.02 -18.00
N SER A 86 14.34 -10.34 -17.81
CA SER A 86 15.00 -10.29 -16.49
C SER A 86 15.07 -8.87 -15.93
N LEU A 87 15.42 -7.89 -16.75
CA LEU A 87 15.46 -6.48 -16.35
C LEU A 87 14.07 -6.00 -15.89
N LYS A 88 13.05 -6.27 -16.70
CA LYS A 88 11.66 -5.93 -16.38
C LYS A 88 11.20 -6.61 -15.08
N ARG A 89 11.45 -7.90 -14.92
CA ARG A 89 11.04 -8.65 -13.72
C ARG A 89 11.74 -8.19 -12.47
N SER A 90 13.03 -7.85 -12.56
CA SER A 90 13.77 -7.31 -11.42
C SER A 90 13.22 -5.96 -10.97
N SER A 91 12.85 -5.08 -11.91
CA SER A 91 12.19 -3.81 -11.59
C SER A 91 10.84 -4.04 -10.91
N GLU A 92 9.97 -4.86 -11.50
CA GLU A 92 8.64 -5.15 -10.95
C GLU A 92 8.73 -5.80 -9.56
N LEU A 93 9.71 -6.68 -9.33
CA LEU A 93 9.92 -7.31 -8.02
C LEU A 93 10.28 -6.28 -6.95
N ASN A 94 11.09 -5.28 -7.28
CA ASN A 94 11.44 -4.19 -6.36
C ASN A 94 10.21 -3.35 -6.00
N ASP A 95 9.39 -3.00 -6.99
CA ASP A 95 8.18 -2.22 -6.77
C ASP A 95 7.14 -3.00 -5.95
N ALA A 96 6.99 -4.29 -6.25
CA ALA A 96 6.17 -5.21 -5.49
C ALA A 96 6.66 -5.34 -4.04
N TYR A 97 7.97 -5.47 -3.81
CA TYR A 97 8.54 -5.53 -2.46
C TYR A 97 8.26 -4.25 -1.67
N ARG A 98 8.52 -3.07 -2.25
CA ARG A 98 8.26 -1.77 -1.61
C ARG A 98 6.78 -1.63 -1.22
N THR A 99 5.89 -1.97 -2.15
CA THR A 99 4.44 -1.89 -1.97
C THR A 99 3.94 -2.86 -0.91
N LEU A 100 4.36 -4.13 -0.98
CA LEU A 100 3.92 -5.16 -0.04
C LEU A 100 4.59 -5.04 1.33
N ARG A 101 5.72 -4.34 1.47
CA ARG A 101 6.38 -4.15 2.78
C ARG A 101 5.63 -3.15 3.66
N ASP A 102 5.15 -2.05 3.09
CA ASP A 102 4.41 -1.02 3.83
C ASP A 102 2.93 -1.45 4.03
N PRO A 103 2.43 -1.55 5.29
CA PRO A 103 1.06 -1.99 5.55
C PRO A 103 -0.02 -1.14 4.88
N VAL A 104 0.20 0.17 4.76
CA VAL A 104 -0.77 1.10 4.18
C VAL A 104 -0.82 0.93 2.66
N SER A 105 0.34 0.98 2.01
CA SER A 105 0.51 0.77 0.57
C SER A 105 -0.01 -0.60 0.14
N ARG A 106 0.16 -1.64 0.98
CA ARG A 106 -0.37 -2.98 0.73
C ARG A 106 -1.90 -3.00 0.66
N VAL A 107 -2.57 -2.28 1.57
CA VAL A 107 -4.04 -2.15 1.55
C VAL A 107 -4.49 -1.34 0.33
N GLU A 108 -3.82 -0.23 0.04
CA GLU A 108 -4.12 0.59 -1.15
C GLU A 108 -4.00 -0.23 -2.43
N TYR A 109 -2.92 -1.00 -2.55
CA TYR A 109 -2.68 -1.88 -3.68
C TYR A 109 -3.77 -2.95 -3.83
N LEU A 110 -4.13 -3.63 -2.73
CA LEU A 110 -5.21 -4.61 -2.76
C LEU A 110 -6.52 -4.00 -3.26
N LEU A 111 -6.91 -2.84 -2.72
CA LEU A 111 -8.14 -2.17 -3.13
C LEU A 111 -8.07 -1.72 -4.60
N ALA A 112 -6.90 -1.33 -5.09
CA ALA A 112 -6.71 -0.94 -6.48
C ALA A 112 -6.90 -2.12 -7.45
N ILE A 113 -6.33 -3.29 -7.14
CA ILE A 113 -6.48 -4.48 -7.99
C ILE A 113 -7.89 -5.08 -7.94
N GLU A 114 -8.63 -4.87 -6.84
CA GLU A 114 -10.04 -5.27 -6.71
C GLU A 114 -11.01 -4.19 -7.25
N GLY A 115 -10.51 -3.02 -7.68
CA GLY A 115 -11.32 -1.93 -8.23
C GLY A 115 -12.17 -1.17 -7.19
N GLU A 116 -11.86 -1.31 -5.90
CA GLU A 116 -12.62 -0.72 -4.79
C GLU A 116 -11.90 0.49 -4.15
N ARG A 117 -10.68 0.83 -4.61
CA ARG A 117 -9.98 2.05 -4.16
C ARG A 117 -10.65 3.29 -4.72
N LYS A 118 -11.31 4.05 -3.86
CA LYS A 118 -11.93 5.35 -4.19
C LYS A 118 -11.10 6.47 -3.58
N GLU A 119 -9.99 6.73 -4.22
CA GLU A 119 -9.12 7.85 -3.89
C GLU A 119 -9.67 9.12 -4.57
N GLY A 120 -9.79 10.23 -3.83
CA GLY A 120 -10.13 11.52 -4.44
C GLY A 120 -11.61 11.91 -4.49
N GLU A 121 -12.57 10.98 -4.47
CA GLU A 121 -14.02 11.35 -4.46
C GLU A 121 -14.41 12.19 -3.24
N LYS A 122 -13.66 12.07 -2.12
CA LYS A 122 -13.91 12.80 -0.86
C LYS A 122 -12.67 13.49 -0.29
N LYS A 123 -11.56 13.64 -1.05
CA LYS A 123 -10.28 14.15 -0.51
C LYS A 123 -10.37 15.55 0.12
N GLN A 124 -11.41 16.31 -0.18
CA GLN A 124 -11.64 17.66 0.36
C GLN A 124 -12.66 17.73 1.50
N GLN A 125 -13.41 16.65 1.77
CA GLN A 125 -14.37 16.65 2.87
C GLN A 125 -13.75 16.02 4.10
N ALA A 126 -13.65 16.81 5.17
CA ALA A 126 -13.28 16.27 6.47
C ALA A 126 -14.28 15.17 6.86
N PRO A 127 -13.81 14.06 7.45
CA PRO A 127 -14.70 13.10 8.10
C PRO A 127 -15.65 13.83 9.06
N PRO A 128 -16.96 13.54 9.08
CA PRO A 128 -17.92 14.27 9.91
C PRO A 128 -17.54 14.34 11.39
N GLU A 129 -16.95 13.28 11.92
CA GLU A 129 -16.43 13.20 13.29
C GLU A 129 -15.21 14.09 13.59
N LEU A 130 -14.60 14.73 12.59
CA LEU A 130 -13.43 15.61 12.75
C LEU A 130 -13.75 17.07 12.38
N LEU A 131 -14.97 17.38 11.93
CA LEU A 131 -15.30 18.71 11.40
C LEU A 131 -15.06 19.83 12.40
N GLU A 132 -15.48 19.63 13.65
CA GLU A 132 -15.35 20.61 14.73
C GLU A 132 -13.88 20.90 15.05
N GLU A 133 -13.09 19.86 15.33
CA GLU A 133 -11.66 20.02 15.65
C GLU A 133 -10.83 20.56 14.47
N VAL A 134 -11.22 20.25 13.23
CA VAL A 134 -10.59 20.83 12.05
C VAL A 134 -10.90 22.31 11.91
N PHE A 135 -12.14 22.70 12.23
CA PHE A 135 -12.55 24.09 12.21
C PHE A 135 -11.77 24.89 13.26
N GLU A 136 -11.73 24.42 14.50
CA GLU A 136 -10.94 25.03 15.58
C GLU A 136 -9.45 25.13 15.22
N LEU A 137 -8.89 24.07 14.63
CA LEU A 137 -7.49 24.08 14.18
C LEU A 137 -7.23 25.15 13.11
N ASN A 138 -8.12 25.28 12.13
CA ASN A 138 -7.95 26.29 11.09
C ASN A 138 -8.06 27.70 11.66
N GLU A 139 -8.96 27.95 12.62
CA GLU A 139 -9.02 29.24 13.33
C GLU A 139 -7.71 29.54 14.06
N SER A 140 -7.18 28.58 14.84
CA SER A 140 -5.89 28.75 15.52
C SER A 140 -4.71 28.98 14.56
N LEU A 141 -4.73 28.36 13.39
CA LEU A 141 -3.72 28.57 12.35
C LEU A 141 -3.81 29.97 11.72
N ASP A 142 -5.03 30.46 11.50
CA ASP A 142 -5.23 31.81 10.96
C ASP A 142 -4.85 32.88 12.00
N GLU A 143 -5.20 32.69 13.27
CA GLU A 143 -4.74 33.54 14.38
C GLU A 143 -3.21 33.58 14.48
N LEU A 144 -2.53 32.42 14.36
CA LEU A 144 -1.07 32.35 14.34
C LEU A 144 -0.47 33.20 13.20
N ARG A 145 -1.07 33.14 12.01
CA ARG A 145 -0.59 33.91 10.84
C ARG A 145 -0.78 35.40 11.01
N GLU A 146 -1.92 35.82 11.57
CA GLU A 146 -2.20 37.23 11.85
C GLU A 146 -1.26 37.78 12.92
N ALA A 147 -1.12 37.08 14.05
CA ALA A 147 -0.22 37.46 15.14
C ALA A 147 1.24 37.54 14.67
N LYS A 148 1.66 36.60 13.81
CA LYS A 148 2.99 36.62 13.17
C LYS A 148 3.19 37.87 12.30
N ALA A 149 2.18 38.24 11.50
CA ALA A 149 2.25 39.43 10.64
C ALA A 149 2.28 40.73 11.47
N ALA A 150 1.61 40.74 12.63
CA ALA A 150 1.61 41.85 13.57
C ALA A 150 2.88 41.93 14.44
N GLY A 151 3.71 40.87 14.46
CA GLY A 151 4.92 40.80 15.30
C GLY A 151 4.60 40.59 16.80
N GLU A 152 3.48 39.94 17.09
CA GLU A 152 3.02 39.63 18.45
C GLU A 152 3.78 38.42 19.04
N ASP A 153 3.60 38.19 20.35
CA ASP A 153 4.11 36.98 21.00
C ASP A 153 3.26 35.77 20.61
N LEU A 154 3.94 34.72 20.12
CA LEU A 154 3.31 33.54 19.53
C LEU A 154 3.37 32.33 20.46
N ALA A 155 3.93 32.48 21.67
CA ALA A 155 4.17 31.36 22.58
C ALA A 155 2.89 30.57 22.94
N GLU A 156 1.79 31.28 23.23
CA GLU A 156 0.52 30.64 23.59
C GLU A 156 -0.14 29.94 22.39
N LEU A 157 -0.16 30.60 21.23
CA LEU A 157 -0.70 30.03 19.99
C LEU A 157 0.09 28.80 19.53
N LYS A 158 1.43 28.85 19.64
CA LYS A 158 2.29 27.69 19.36
C LYS A 158 1.99 26.53 20.29
N ALA A 159 1.87 26.76 21.60
CA ALA A 159 1.56 25.72 22.55
C ALA A 159 0.18 25.07 22.30
N GLY A 160 -0.82 25.88 21.90
CA GLY A 160 -2.14 25.38 21.49
C GLY A 160 -2.07 24.48 20.26
N LEU A 161 -1.35 24.92 19.22
CA LEU A 161 -1.18 24.15 17.98
C LEU A 161 -0.35 22.88 18.17
N GLU A 162 0.68 22.89 19.03
CA GLU A 162 1.43 21.68 19.39
C GLU A 162 0.53 20.65 20.10
N SER A 163 -0.36 21.12 20.99
CA SER A 163 -1.36 20.26 21.64
C SER A 163 -2.35 19.67 20.62
N ALA A 164 -2.83 20.48 19.68
CA ALA A 164 -3.71 20.04 18.61
C ALA A 164 -3.00 19.03 17.68
N GLU A 165 -1.74 19.29 17.31
CA GLU A 165 -0.93 18.36 16.51
C GLU A 165 -0.82 17.00 17.20
N LYS A 166 -0.52 16.99 18.51
CA LYS A 166 -0.44 15.76 19.30
C LYS A 166 -1.78 15.00 19.33
N ASN A 167 -2.90 15.68 19.51
CA ASN A 167 -4.23 15.05 19.44
C ASN A 167 -4.47 14.38 18.07
N PHE A 168 -4.16 15.08 16.97
CA PHE A 168 -4.30 14.49 15.63
C PHE A 168 -3.32 13.32 15.38
N GLN A 169 -2.11 13.36 15.93
CA GLN A 169 -1.18 12.23 15.89
C GLN A 169 -1.73 11.00 16.64
N GLU A 170 -2.33 11.19 17.82
CA GLU A 170 -2.98 10.11 18.58
C GLU A 170 -4.14 9.49 17.78
N LYS A 171 -4.97 10.33 17.16
CA LYS A 171 -6.05 9.88 16.26
C LYS A 171 -5.54 9.14 15.04
N LEU A 172 -4.41 9.57 14.46
CA LEU A 172 -3.78 8.85 13.35
C LEU A 172 -3.37 7.45 13.79
N GLY A 173 -2.76 7.32 14.98
CA GLY A 173 -2.40 6.03 15.56
C GLY A 173 -3.60 5.12 15.82
N GLU A 174 -4.74 5.67 16.24
CA GLU A 174 -5.98 4.91 16.40
C GLU A 174 -6.53 4.41 15.07
N VAL A 175 -6.53 5.26 14.02
CA VAL A 175 -6.94 4.84 12.67
C VAL A 175 -6.02 3.75 12.14
N ASP A 176 -4.72 3.82 12.41
CA ASP A 176 -3.75 2.79 12.02
C ASP A 176 -4.05 1.44 12.69
N LYS A 177 -4.41 1.43 13.98
CA LYS A 177 -4.86 0.21 14.68
C LYS A 177 -6.13 -0.36 14.07
N GLN A 178 -7.10 0.50 13.74
CA GLN A 178 -8.34 0.07 13.08
C GLN A 178 -8.09 -0.49 11.68
N LEU A 179 -7.16 0.10 10.93
CA LEU A 179 -6.73 -0.40 9.62
C LEU A 179 -6.11 -1.79 9.73
N GLN A 180 -5.23 -2.01 10.72
CA GLN A 180 -4.66 -3.32 11.01
C GLN A 180 -5.74 -4.35 11.40
N ALA A 181 -6.68 -3.98 12.27
CA ALA A 181 -7.79 -4.86 12.64
C ALA A 181 -8.67 -5.24 11.44
N ALA A 182 -8.94 -4.28 10.53
CA ALA A 182 -9.68 -4.54 9.30
C ALA A 182 -8.88 -5.44 8.33
N ALA A 183 -7.56 -5.28 8.26
CA ALA A 183 -6.68 -6.16 7.50
C ALA A 183 -6.71 -7.62 8.00
N HIS A 184 -6.73 -7.85 9.31
CA HIS A 184 -6.91 -9.19 9.86
C HIS A 184 -8.27 -9.80 9.50
N LYS A 185 -9.33 -8.99 9.50
CA LYS A 185 -10.68 -9.44 9.07
C LYS A 185 -10.68 -9.83 7.60
N TRP A 186 -9.99 -9.08 6.74
CA TRP A 186 -9.82 -9.44 5.33
C TRP A 186 -9.18 -10.82 5.18
N ASP A 187 -8.08 -11.07 5.90
CA ASP A 187 -7.35 -12.34 5.83
C ASP A 187 -8.21 -13.53 6.28
N ALA A 188 -9.01 -13.35 7.33
CA ALA A 188 -9.98 -14.35 7.79
C ALA A 188 -11.12 -14.57 6.77
N ALA A 189 -11.47 -13.55 6.01
CA ALA A 189 -12.53 -13.58 5.00
C ALA A 189 -12.07 -14.02 3.60
N LEU A 190 -10.80 -14.38 3.41
CA LEU A 190 -10.28 -14.80 2.09
C LEU A 190 -11.04 -16.00 1.49
N GLN A 191 -11.54 -16.89 2.34
CA GLN A 191 -12.36 -18.06 1.96
C GLN A 191 -13.85 -17.84 2.22
N GLY A 192 -14.23 -16.61 2.61
CA GLY A 192 -15.60 -16.22 2.91
C GLY A 192 -16.39 -15.79 1.67
N ASP A 193 -17.63 -15.36 1.88
CA ASP A 193 -18.49 -14.87 0.81
C ASP A 193 -18.01 -13.52 0.23
N ALA A 194 -18.35 -13.26 -1.03
CA ALA A 194 -17.98 -12.02 -1.71
C ALA A 194 -18.59 -10.77 -1.04
N ALA A 195 -19.78 -10.91 -0.43
CA ALA A 195 -20.45 -9.82 0.26
C ALA A 195 -19.68 -9.35 1.50
N THR A 196 -19.14 -10.27 2.31
CA THR A 196 -18.32 -9.91 3.47
C THR A 196 -17.02 -9.24 3.03
N ARG A 197 -16.35 -9.79 2.00
CA ARG A 197 -15.14 -9.18 1.44
C ARG A 197 -15.39 -7.75 0.96
N LYS A 198 -16.50 -7.50 0.26
CA LYS A 198 -16.88 -6.16 -0.19
C LYS A 198 -17.12 -5.19 0.96
N LYS A 199 -17.78 -5.62 2.04
CA LYS A 199 -17.97 -4.79 3.24
C LYS A 199 -16.64 -4.44 3.91
N ILE A 200 -15.71 -5.39 3.99
CA ILE A 200 -14.38 -5.17 4.55
C ILE A 200 -13.58 -4.19 3.67
N MET A 201 -13.60 -4.36 2.35
CA MET A 201 -12.94 -3.43 1.42
C MET A 201 -13.48 -2.00 1.53
N ALA A 202 -14.81 -1.83 1.64
CA ALA A 202 -15.41 -0.53 1.87
C ALA A 202 -14.88 0.12 3.17
N ARG A 203 -14.79 -0.66 4.26
CA ARG A 203 -14.23 -0.19 5.54
C ARG A 203 -12.74 0.16 5.42
N LEU A 204 -11.94 -0.65 4.73
CA LEU A 204 -10.52 -0.37 4.50
C LEU A 204 -10.33 0.94 3.71
N ASN A 205 -11.14 1.16 2.67
CA ASN A 205 -11.09 2.38 1.87
C ASN A 205 -11.47 3.63 2.69
N GLU A 206 -12.50 3.53 3.53
CA GLU A 206 -12.90 4.58 4.47
C GLU A 206 -11.76 4.95 5.43
N LEU A 207 -11.15 3.93 6.06
CA LEU A 207 -10.02 4.11 6.99
C LEU A 207 -8.81 4.75 6.31
N LEU A 208 -8.46 4.33 5.09
CA LEU A 208 -7.38 4.93 4.32
C LEU A 208 -7.64 6.41 4.00
N ASN A 209 -8.87 6.75 3.62
CA ASN A 209 -9.23 8.14 3.35
C ASN A 209 -9.15 8.99 4.61
N ARG A 210 -9.68 8.50 5.74
CA ARG A 210 -9.58 9.16 7.05
C ARG A 210 -8.12 9.34 7.48
N ARG A 211 -7.31 8.29 7.35
CA ARG A 211 -5.87 8.33 7.65
C ARG A 211 -5.15 9.37 6.81
N SER A 212 -5.39 9.38 5.50
CA SER A 212 -4.77 10.33 4.56
C SER A 212 -5.10 11.77 4.96
N TYR A 213 -6.36 12.03 5.32
CA TYR A 213 -6.82 13.34 5.76
C TYR A 213 -6.13 13.79 7.05
N ILE A 214 -6.14 12.98 8.11
CA ILE A 214 -5.50 13.30 9.39
C ILE A 214 -3.99 13.51 9.20
N ARG A 215 -3.32 12.64 8.44
CA ARG A 215 -1.89 12.77 8.14
C ARG A 215 -1.58 14.10 7.44
N ASN A 216 -2.41 14.52 6.49
CA ASN A 216 -2.23 15.81 5.81
C ASN A 216 -2.40 16.98 6.77
N LEU A 217 -3.36 16.92 7.70
CA LEU A 217 -3.54 17.94 8.74
C LEU A 217 -2.31 18.04 9.64
N VAL A 218 -1.84 16.92 10.20
CA VAL A 218 -0.63 16.88 11.04
C VAL A 218 0.57 17.46 10.29
N THR A 219 0.75 17.07 9.02
CA THR A 219 1.84 17.58 8.18
C THR A 219 1.73 19.09 7.96
N ASN A 220 0.51 19.61 7.78
CA ASN A 220 0.27 21.03 7.60
C ASN A 220 0.58 21.83 8.87
N VAL A 221 0.10 21.37 10.03
CA VAL A 221 0.36 22.02 11.33
C VAL A 221 1.86 22.04 11.64
N ALA A 222 2.55 20.90 11.47
CA ALA A 222 3.99 20.82 11.69
C ALA A 222 4.77 21.78 10.77
N LYS A 223 4.29 21.97 9.53
CA LYS A 223 4.89 22.93 8.60
C LYS A 223 4.68 24.38 9.07
N GLU A 224 3.47 24.75 9.43
CA GLU A 224 3.16 26.10 9.91
C GLU A 224 3.96 26.41 11.19
N LEU A 225 4.02 25.48 12.15
CA LEU A 225 4.84 25.62 13.37
C LEU A 225 6.33 25.80 13.06
N ALA A 226 6.86 25.16 12.02
CA ALA A 226 8.27 25.29 11.64
C ALA A 226 8.61 26.62 10.94
N GLU A 227 7.61 27.30 10.38
CA GLU A 227 7.79 28.59 9.70
C GLU A 227 7.72 29.80 10.65
N VAL A 228 7.38 29.57 11.92
CA VAL A 228 7.19 30.59 12.97
C VAL A 228 8.19 30.41 14.10
#